data_AF-A0AAN8UMP0-F1
#
_entry.id   AF-A0AAN8UMP0-F1
#
_cell.length_a   1.000
_cell.length_b   1.000
_cell.length_c   1.000
_cell.angle_alpha   90.00
_cell.angle_beta   90.00
_cell.angle_gamma   90.00
#
_symmetry.space_group_name_H-M   'P 1'
#
loop_
_entity.id
_entity.type
_entity.pdbx_description
1 polymer ?
#
loop_
_entity_poly.entity_id
_entity_poly.type
_entity_poly.pdbx_seq_one_letter_code
_entity_poly.pdbx_strand_id
1 'polypeptide(L)'
;MEEACKSNDLHNTGSPPHVNSDESSSCREPLIGVQERYKWDHGEDLVETVMAATKPGVIALFDVDGTLTAPRKVATPKMLQFMRELRKVLTVGVVGGSDLVKISEQLGSSVLDDYDYVFSENGLVAHKDGKLIGTQSLKSFLGEDKLKEFINFTLHYIADLDIPVKRGTFIEFRSGMLNVSPIGRNCSQEERDEFEKYDKVHGIRTEMVSVLRKKFAHLNLTFSIGGQISFDVFPLGWDKTYCLRYLKEFNEIHFFGDKTYKGGNDHEIYESELTVGHTVTSPEDTVQQCIALFWAIK
;
A
#
# COMPACT_ATOMS: atom_id res chain seq x y z
N MET A 1 39.01 -56.99 -28.55
CA MET A 1 37.54 -56.84 -28.41
C MET A 1 37.23 -55.48 -29.04
N GLU A 2 37.32 -55.37 -30.38
CA GLU A 2 36.27 -55.76 -31.36
C GLU A 2 34.96 -55.04 -31.05
N GLU A 3 34.25 -54.35 -31.94
CA GLU A 3 34.20 -54.09 -33.40
C GLU A 3 32.97 -53.13 -33.52
N ALA A 4 32.61 -52.42 -34.59
CA ALA A 4 33.17 -51.99 -35.86
C ALA A 4 32.12 -51.02 -36.47
N CYS A 5 32.60 -50.10 -37.31
CA CYS A 5 31.84 -49.27 -38.25
C CYS A 5 31.03 -50.05 -39.29
N LYS A 6 30.05 -49.37 -39.92
CA LYS A 6 29.69 -49.37 -41.36
C LYS A 6 28.62 -48.27 -41.56
N SER A 7 28.88 -47.12 -42.19
CA SER A 7 29.22 -46.77 -43.60
C SER A 7 28.02 -46.70 -44.56
N ASN A 8 27.85 -45.48 -45.11
CA ASN A 8 27.64 -45.13 -46.52
C ASN A 8 26.29 -45.39 -47.24
N ASP A 9 25.65 -44.29 -47.65
CA ASP A 9 25.77 -43.69 -49.01
C ASP A 9 24.51 -43.52 -49.90
N LEU A 10 24.57 -42.41 -50.65
CA LEU A 10 24.07 -42.11 -52.02
C LEU A 10 22.79 -41.27 -52.22
N HIS A 11 23.06 -40.01 -52.63
CA HIS A 11 22.63 -39.31 -53.86
C HIS A 11 21.17 -39.45 -54.36
N ASN A 12 20.50 -38.35 -54.74
CA ASN A 12 20.70 -37.70 -56.05
C ASN A 12 19.82 -36.44 -56.29
N THR A 13 20.47 -35.42 -56.87
CA THR A 13 20.06 -34.42 -57.89
C THR A 13 18.65 -33.84 -58.00
N GLY A 14 18.60 -32.50 -58.15
CA GLY A 14 17.67 -31.86 -59.08
C GLY A 14 17.47 -30.35 -58.89
N SER A 15 18.07 -29.55 -59.76
CA SER A 15 17.68 -28.14 -60.04
C SER A 15 17.42 -28.00 -61.55
N PRO A 16 16.93 -26.85 -62.05
CA PRO A 16 15.55 -26.34 -62.17
C PRO A 16 15.06 -26.38 -63.66
N PRO A 17 13.94 -25.75 -64.09
CA PRO A 17 14.06 -24.37 -64.62
C PRO A 17 12.78 -23.46 -64.71
N HIS A 18 13.03 -22.19 -65.08
CA HIS A 18 12.23 -21.23 -65.88
C HIS A 18 11.11 -20.31 -65.31
N VAL A 19 11.54 -19.06 -65.04
CA VAL A 19 11.12 -17.70 -65.47
C VAL A 19 9.77 -17.44 -66.19
N ASN A 20 9.06 -16.40 -65.70
CA ASN A 20 8.16 -15.37 -66.31
C ASN A 20 6.89 -15.22 -65.44
N SER A 21 6.30 -14.07 -65.13
CA SER A 21 6.46 -12.65 -65.53
C SER A 21 5.59 -11.81 -64.57
N ASP A 22 5.84 -10.49 -64.54
CA ASP A 22 5.24 -9.42 -63.76
C ASP A 22 3.73 -9.50 -63.44
N GLU A 23 3.33 -9.09 -62.23
CA GLU A 23 2.47 -7.89 -62.04
C GLU A 23 2.26 -7.53 -60.55
N SER A 24 2.05 -6.24 -60.36
CA SER A 24 2.05 -5.42 -59.14
C SER A 24 1.09 -5.81 -58.01
N SER A 25 1.58 -5.77 -56.75
CA SER A 25 0.81 -5.24 -55.62
C SER A 25 1.71 -4.87 -54.42
N SER A 26 2.00 -3.57 -54.27
CA SER A 26 2.21 -2.85 -53.01
C SER A 26 2.61 -3.66 -51.76
N CYS A 27 3.90 -3.94 -51.60
CA CYS A 27 4.49 -4.18 -50.28
C CYS A 27 4.67 -2.82 -49.59
N ARG A 28 3.84 -2.51 -48.58
CA ARG A 28 4.19 -1.49 -47.58
C ARG A 28 4.99 -2.17 -46.49
N GLU A 29 6.15 -1.59 -46.23
CA GLU A 29 7.08 -1.94 -45.14
C GLU A 29 6.37 -2.10 -43.79
N PRO A 30 6.86 -2.95 -42.89
CA PRO A 30 6.37 -2.99 -41.52
C PRO A 30 6.74 -1.65 -40.85
N LEU A 31 5.72 -0.93 -40.38
CA LEU A 31 5.87 0.24 -39.51
C LEU A 31 6.50 -0.21 -38.18
N ILE A 32 7.83 -0.22 -38.17
CA ILE A 32 8.65 -0.12 -36.95
C ILE A 32 8.38 1.27 -36.39
N GLY A 33 7.73 1.37 -35.23
CA GLY A 33 7.46 2.70 -34.68
C GLY A 33 6.59 2.81 -33.44
N VAL A 34 6.70 1.90 -32.45
CA VAL A 34 6.26 2.21 -31.08
C VAL A 34 7.15 1.46 -30.08
N GLN A 35 8.43 1.83 -30.02
CA GLN A 35 9.33 1.37 -28.97
C GLN A 35 10.50 2.34 -28.87
N GLU A 36 10.24 3.53 -28.31
CA GLU A 36 11.22 4.39 -27.63
C GLU A 36 10.59 5.77 -27.40
N ARG A 37 10.23 6.08 -26.15
CA ARG A 37 10.49 7.38 -25.49
C ARG A 37 9.84 7.42 -24.11
N TYR A 38 10.57 6.88 -23.12
CA TYR A 38 10.68 7.45 -21.77
C TYR A 38 12.05 7.01 -21.23
N LYS A 39 13.13 7.58 -21.80
CA LYS A 39 14.47 7.44 -21.22
C LYS A 39 14.59 8.47 -20.10
N TRP A 40 14.61 7.96 -18.87
CA TRP A 40 14.96 8.70 -17.66
C TRP A 40 16.48 8.86 -17.58
N ASP A 41 17.03 9.79 -18.35
CA ASP A 41 18.30 10.40 -17.98
C ASP A 41 18.46 11.75 -18.67
N HIS A 42 18.92 12.72 -17.87
CA HIS A 42 19.16 14.13 -18.20
C HIS A 42 17.91 15.01 -18.33
N GLY A 43 17.90 16.09 -17.53
CA GLY A 43 16.87 17.10 -17.56
C GLY A 43 16.79 17.78 -18.93
N GLU A 44 15.59 18.28 -19.24
CA GLU A 44 15.15 18.85 -20.52
C GLU A 44 14.53 17.83 -21.49
N ASP A 45 13.30 17.41 -21.19
CA ASP A 45 12.15 17.49 -22.10
C ASP A 45 10.94 16.79 -21.45
N LEU A 46 10.06 17.58 -20.83
CA LEU A 46 8.81 17.11 -20.24
C LEU A 46 7.68 18.10 -20.53
N VAL A 47 7.54 18.55 -21.78
CA VAL A 47 6.32 19.24 -22.23
C VAL A 47 6.07 18.98 -23.72
N GLU A 48 5.89 17.71 -24.11
CA GLU A 48 4.94 17.44 -25.18
C GLU A 48 3.66 17.00 -24.49
N THR A 49 2.80 18.00 -24.22
CA THR A 49 1.54 17.88 -23.51
C THR A 49 0.63 16.92 -24.25
N VAL A 50 0.71 15.63 -23.94
CA VAL A 50 -0.44 14.74 -24.11
C VAL A 50 -1.48 15.28 -23.12
N MET A 51 -2.41 16.09 -23.61
CA MET A 51 -3.59 16.49 -22.84
C MET A 51 -4.42 15.24 -22.61
N ALA A 52 -4.07 14.46 -21.58
CA ALA A 52 -4.93 13.41 -21.10
C ALA A 52 -6.30 14.03 -20.79
N ALA A 53 -7.34 13.46 -21.39
CA ALA A 53 -8.69 13.88 -21.12
C ALA A 53 -8.95 13.73 -19.62
N THR A 54 -9.60 14.75 -19.03
CA THR A 54 -10.00 14.68 -17.63
C THR A 54 -10.94 13.48 -17.43
N LYS A 55 -10.78 12.77 -16.31
CA LYS A 55 -11.59 11.60 -15.95
C LYS A 55 -12.50 11.94 -14.77
N PRO A 56 -13.62 12.65 -15.00
CA PRO A 56 -14.54 13.02 -13.93
C PRO A 56 -15.17 11.77 -13.30
N GLY A 57 -15.36 11.80 -11.97
CA GLY A 57 -15.93 10.68 -11.22
C GLY A 57 -14.95 9.53 -10.94
N VAL A 58 -13.65 9.71 -11.25
CA VAL A 58 -12.59 8.77 -10.92
C VAL A 58 -11.66 9.39 -9.86
N ILE A 59 -11.28 8.61 -8.86
CA ILE A 59 -10.24 8.97 -7.89
C ILE A 59 -9.13 7.92 -7.89
N ALA A 60 -7.88 8.37 -7.83
CA ALA A 60 -6.74 7.54 -7.47
C ALA A 60 -6.31 7.84 -6.04
N LEU A 61 -6.33 6.80 -5.20
CA LEU A 61 -5.99 6.82 -3.80
C LEU A 61 -4.68 6.08 -3.58
N PHE A 62 -3.74 6.71 -2.87
CA PHE A 62 -2.39 6.20 -2.70
C PHE A 62 -2.08 5.96 -1.23
N ASP A 63 -1.55 4.78 -0.91
CA ASP A 63 -0.71 4.66 0.29
C ASP A 63 0.51 5.60 0.19
N VAL A 64 1.15 5.89 1.33
CA VAL A 64 2.28 6.82 1.39
C VAL A 64 3.63 6.09 1.36
N ASP A 65 3.89 5.20 2.31
CA ASP A 65 5.23 4.69 2.62
C ASP A 65 5.55 3.39 1.88
N GLY A 66 6.42 3.47 0.87
CA GLY A 66 6.70 2.40 -0.09
C GLY A 66 5.97 2.60 -1.42
N THR A 67 4.87 3.37 -1.39
CA THR A 67 4.00 3.64 -2.56
C THR A 67 4.33 4.97 -3.23
N LEU A 68 4.37 6.07 -2.47
CA LEU A 68 4.75 7.41 -2.97
C LEU A 68 6.16 7.81 -2.55
N THR A 69 6.66 7.25 -1.45
CA THR A 69 8.01 7.49 -0.96
C THR A 69 8.79 6.20 -0.83
N ALA A 70 10.11 6.26 -0.86
CA ALA A 70 10.91 5.16 -0.34
C ALA A 70 10.58 4.96 1.17
N PRO A 71 10.72 3.74 1.71
CA PRO A 71 10.35 3.45 3.11
C PRO A 71 11.03 4.40 4.11
N ARG A 72 10.21 5.11 4.89
CA ARG A 72 10.57 6.12 5.91
C ARG A 72 11.38 7.30 5.37
N LYS A 73 11.18 7.65 4.09
CA LYS A 73 11.83 8.80 3.43
C LYS A 73 10.79 9.81 2.95
N VAL A 74 11.29 10.97 2.57
CA VAL A 74 10.52 12.05 1.93
C VAL A 74 10.34 11.73 0.45
N ALA A 75 9.20 12.13 -0.12
CA ALA A 75 8.93 12.08 -1.54
C ALA A 75 9.99 12.84 -2.33
N THR A 76 10.37 12.31 -3.48
CA THR A 76 11.30 13.01 -4.37
C THR A 76 10.58 14.19 -5.03
N PRO A 77 11.29 15.28 -5.39
CA PRO A 77 10.69 16.38 -6.15
C PRO A 77 9.99 15.92 -7.44
N LYS A 78 10.53 14.87 -8.07
CA LYS A 78 9.97 14.23 -9.26
C LYS A 78 8.60 13.58 -8.98
N MET A 79 8.47 12.87 -7.85
CA MET A 79 7.18 12.31 -7.44
C MET A 79 6.17 13.42 -7.14
N LEU A 80 6.56 14.46 -6.40
CA LEU A 80 5.66 15.58 -6.09
C LEU A 80 5.17 16.29 -7.36
N GLN A 81 6.06 16.50 -8.33
CA GLN A 81 5.68 17.04 -9.64
C GLN A 81 4.71 16.11 -10.38
N PHE A 82 4.98 14.81 -10.37
CA PHE A 82 4.10 13.81 -10.98
C PHE A 82 2.68 13.84 -10.39
N MET A 83 2.55 13.88 -9.06
CA MET A 83 1.24 13.93 -8.40
C MET A 83 0.46 15.19 -8.77
N ARG A 84 1.14 16.34 -8.94
CA ARG A 84 0.51 17.57 -9.43
C ARG A 84 0.01 17.46 -10.86
N GLU A 85 0.74 16.78 -11.74
CA GLU A 85 0.28 16.53 -13.11
C GLU A 85 -0.88 15.52 -13.14
N LEU A 86 -0.82 14.47 -12.31
CA LEU A 86 -1.89 13.48 -12.19
C LEU A 86 -3.21 14.12 -11.73
N ARG A 87 -3.14 15.06 -10.78
CA ARG A 87 -4.29 15.81 -10.28
C ARG A 87 -5.01 16.66 -11.33
N LYS A 88 -4.33 17.02 -12.42
CA LYS A 88 -4.98 17.70 -13.56
C LYS A 88 -5.85 16.74 -14.38
N VAL A 89 -5.64 15.43 -14.26
CA VAL A 89 -6.33 14.39 -15.03
C VAL A 89 -7.51 13.81 -14.25
N LEU A 90 -7.35 13.52 -12.96
CA LEU A 90 -8.39 12.97 -12.10
C LEU A 90 -8.23 13.43 -10.65
N THR A 91 -9.20 13.10 -9.79
CA THR A 91 -9.09 13.36 -8.36
C THR A 91 -7.98 12.49 -7.75
N VAL A 92 -7.17 13.07 -6.89
CA VAL A 92 -6.05 12.38 -6.23
C VAL A 92 -6.21 12.48 -4.71
N GLY A 93 -6.15 11.33 -4.04
CA GLY A 93 -6.15 11.23 -2.59
C GLY A 93 -4.96 10.46 -2.04
N VAL A 94 -4.60 10.72 -0.79
CA VAL A 94 -3.63 9.90 -0.04
C VAL A 94 -4.27 9.31 1.21
N VAL A 95 -3.88 8.08 1.57
CA VAL A 95 -4.32 7.39 2.79
C VAL A 95 -3.14 6.76 3.51
N GLY A 96 -2.99 7.06 4.80
CA GLY A 96 -1.93 6.50 5.62
C GLY A 96 -2.40 6.18 7.03
N GLY A 97 -1.82 5.16 7.65
CA GLY A 97 -2.06 4.85 9.06
C GLY A 97 -1.39 5.83 10.03
N SER A 98 -0.48 6.66 9.52
CA SER A 98 0.19 7.71 10.29
C SER A 98 -0.69 8.93 10.52
N ASP A 99 -0.34 9.74 11.53
CA ASP A 99 -0.93 11.07 11.72
C ASP A 99 -0.55 12.02 10.56
N LEU A 100 -1.27 13.15 10.49
CA LEU A 100 -1.05 14.15 9.45
C LEU A 100 0.36 14.74 9.47
N VAL A 101 1.00 14.85 10.64
CA VAL A 101 2.35 15.41 10.78
C VAL A 101 3.34 14.53 10.01
N LYS A 102 3.33 13.22 10.25
CA LYS A 102 4.18 12.27 9.52
C LYS A 102 3.89 12.21 8.04
N ILE A 103 2.62 12.25 7.64
CA ILE A 103 2.26 12.31 6.22
C ILE A 103 2.84 13.59 5.59
N SER A 104 2.77 14.73 6.30
CA SER A 104 3.33 16.01 5.85
C SER A 104 4.86 16.01 5.82
N GLU A 105 5.54 15.33 6.75
CA GLU A 105 6.98 15.12 6.71
C GLU A 105 7.40 14.37 5.44
N GLN A 106 6.59 13.39 5.01
CA GLN A 106 6.87 12.58 3.83
C GLN A 106 6.50 13.28 2.52
N LEU A 107 5.36 13.96 2.45
CA LEU A 107 4.80 14.52 1.21
C LEU A 107 4.97 16.05 1.07
N GLY A 108 5.49 16.71 2.11
CA GLY A 108 5.64 18.16 2.16
C GLY A 108 4.56 18.84 3.00
N SER A 109 4.87 20.05 3.49
CA SER A 109 4.00 20.81 4.39
C SER A 109 2.69 21.29 3.75
N SER A 110 2.62 21.33 2.42
CA SER A 110 1.43 21.72 1.63
C SER A 110 0.53 20.54 1.28
N VAL A 111 0.67 19.37 1.92
CA VAL A 111 -0.08 18.15 1.59
C VAL A 111 -1.60 18.36 1.52
N LEU A 112 -2.17 19.19 2.40
CA LEU A 112 -3.61 19.48 2.41
C LEU A 112 -4.08 20.28 1.19
N ASP A 113 -3.16 20.99 0.53
CA ASP A 113 -3.42 21.78 -0.68
C ASP A 113 -2.99 21.05 -1.95
N ASP A 114 -1.98 20.18 -1.88
CA ASP A 114 -1.44 19.43 -3.03
C ASP A 114 -2.36 18.28 -3.48
N TYR A 115 -3.15 17.71 -2.56
CA TYR A 115 -4.05 16.57 -2.81
C TYR A 115 -5.51 16.95 -2.57
N ASP A 116 -6.45 16.37 -3.34
CA ASP A 116 -7.87 16.64 -3.16
C ASP A 116 -8.40 16.02 -1.87
N TYR A 117 -7.89 14.83 -1.53
CA TYR A 117 -8.21 14.12 -0.28
C TYR A 117 -6.95 13.73 0.49
N VAL A 118 -6.97 13.96 1.81
CA VAL A 118 -5.91 13.52 2.72
C VAL A 118 -6.52 12.78 3.90
N PHE A 119 -6.27 11.48 3.96
CA PHE A 119 -6.75 10.57 4.99
C PHE A 119 -5.59 10.12 5.89
N SER A 120 -5.40 10.82 7.01
CA SER A 120 -4.51 10.39 8.08
C SER A 120 -5.22 9.43 9.04
N GLU A 121 -4.45 8.59 9.72
CA GLU A 121 -4.96 7.55 10.63
C GLU A 121 -6.06 6.70 9.96
N ASN A 122 -5.78 6.20 8.74
CA ASN A 122 -6.70 5.42 7.90
C ASN A 122 -7.99 6.17 7.49
N GLY A 123 -8.03 7.49 7.64
CA GLY A 123 -9.23 8.31 7.39
C GLY A 123 -10.07 8.60 8.62
N LEU A 124 -9.60 8.22 9.83
CA LEU A 124 -10.16 8.73 11.07
C LEU A 124 -10.06 10.25 11.13
N VAL A 125 -9.02 10.83 10.54
CA VAL A 125 -8.92 12.26 10.27
C VAL A 125 -8.87 12.45 8.76
N ALA A 126 -9.92 13.07 8.21
CA ALA A 126 -10.16 13.18 6.78
C ALA A 126 -10.26 14.65 6.37
N HIS A 127 -9.48 15.04 5.37
CA HIS A 127 -9.54 16.36 4.74
C HIS A 127 -9.94 16.24 3.27
N LYS A 128 -10.71 17.22 2.78
CA LYS A 128 -11.03 17.43 1.37
C LYS A 128 -10.83 18.90 1.02
N ASP A 129 -10.10 19.19 -0.04
CA ASP A 129 -9.79 20.56 -0.50
C ASP A 129 -9.26 21.44 0.66
N GLY A 130 -8.28 20.90 1.42
CA GLY A 130 -7.69 21.54 2.59
C GLY A 130 -8.60 21.63 3.84
N LYS A 131 -9.87 21.22 3.76
CA LYS A 131 -10.85 21.35 4.85
C LYS A 131 -11.09 20.03 5.55
N LEU A 132 -11.16 20.05 6.88
CA LEU A 132 -11.54 18.89 7.67
C LEU A 132 -12.99 18.50 7.38
N ILE A 133 -13.21 17.27 6.91
CA ILE A 133 -14.53 16.71 6.62
C ILE A 133 -14.94 15.59 7.58
N GLY A 134 -14.00 15.06 8.36
CA GLY A 134 -14.29 14.04 9.36
C GLY A 134 -13.17 13.88 10.37
N THR A 135 -13.55 13.71 11.63
CA THR A 135 -12.65 13.29 12.71
C THR A 135 -13.33 12.23 13.56
N GLN A 136 -12.61 11.20 13.97
CA GLN A 136 -13.08 10.16 14.87
C GLN A 136 -11.93 9.73 15.79
N SER A 137 -12.27 9.37 17.02
CA SER A 137 -11.31 8.82 17.98
C SER A 137 -11.87 7.57 18.65
N LEU A 138 -10.99 6.70 19.12
CA LEU A 138 -11.37 5.50 19.86
C LEU A 138 -12.23 5.85 21.08
N LYS A 139 -11.88 6.95 21.76
CA LYS A 139 -12.61 7.48 22.91
C LYS A 139 -14.05 7.86 22.56
N SER A 140 -14.25 8.63 21.51
CA SER A 140 -15.60 9.04 21.08
C SER A 140 -16.41 7.86 20.55
N PHE A 141 -15.76 6.84 19.96
CA PHE A 141 -16.44 5.67 19.41
C PHE A 141 -16.87 4.64 20.47
N LEU A 142 -15.94 4.24 21.35
CA LEU A 142 -16.24 3.24 22.39
C LEU A 142 -16.90 3.84 23.63
N GLY A 143 -16.54 5.08 23.98
CA GLY A 143 -16.91 5.69 25.25
C GLY A 143 -16.05 5.20 26.43
N GLU A 144 -16.04 6.01 27.49
CA GLU A 144 -15.15 5.82 28.65
C GLU A 144 -15.40 4.51 29.42
N ASP A 145 -16.66 4.07 29.54
CA ASP A 145 -16.94 2.87 30.32
C ASP A 145 -16.38 1.59 29.69
N LYS A 146 -16.54 1.44 28.37
CA LYS A 146 -16.00 0.30 27.61
C LYS A 146 -14.47 0.34 27.55
N LEU A 147 -13.90 1.54 27.39
CA LEU A 147 -12.45 1.74 27.43
C LEU A 147 -11.86 1.36 28.80
N LYS A 148 -12.46 1.86 29.88
CA LYS A 148 -12.07 1.53 31.25
C LYS A 148 -12.18 0.03 31.52
N GLU A 149 -13.25 -0.62 31.08
CA GLU A 149 -13.39 -2.08 31.19
C GLU A 149 -12.24 -2.81 30.47
N PHE A 150 -11.98 -2.44 29.22
CA PHE A 150 -10.92 -3.03 28.40
C PHE A 150 -9.53 -2.83 29.04
N ILE A 151 -9.22 -1.60 29.43
CA ILE A 151 -7.94 -1.21 30.00
C ILE A 151 -7.71 -1.92 31.34
N ASN A 152 -8.69 -1.92 32.25
CA ASN A 152 -8.56 -2.58 33.55
C ASN A 152 -8.29 -4.07 33.40
N PHE A 153 -9.07 -4.77 32.56
CA PHE A 153 -8.87 -6.19 32.31
C PHE A 153 -7.48 -6.46 31.72
N THR A 154 -7.05 -5.65 30.75
CA THR A 154 -5.75 -5.79 30.09
C THR A 154 -4.60 -5.56 31.07
N LEU A 155 -4.70 -4.56 31.95
CA LEU A 155 -3.70 -4.29 32.99
C LEU A 155 -3.61 -5.42 34.01
N HIS A 156 -4.74 -5.98 34.45
CA HIS A 156 -4.73 -7.15 35.34
C HIS A 156 -4.09 -8.36 34.66
N TYR A 157 -4.46 -8.64 33.41
CA TYR A 157 -3.85 -9.72 32.64
C TYR A 157 -2.32 -9.55 32.53
N ILE A 158 -1.85 -8.34 32.19
CA ILE A 158 -0.41 -8.06 32.09
C ILE A 158 0.27 -8.16 33.45
N ALA A 159 -0.37 -7.76 34.55
CA ALA A 159 0.20 -7.86 35.88
C ALA A 159 0.53 -9.32 36.23
N ASP A 160 -0.37 -10.25 35.89
CA ASP A 160 -0.25 -11.69 36.22
C ASP A 160 0.58 -12.48 35.20
N LEU A 161 0.94 -11.91 34.04
CA LEU A 161 1.79 -12.58 33.05
C LEU A 161 3.18 -12.91 33.63
N ASP A 162 3.56 -14.18 33.59
CA ASP A 162 4.92 -14.60 33.92
C ASP A 162 5.80 -14.57 32.66
N ILE A 163 6.58 -13.49 32.52
CA ILE A 163 7.54 -13.30 31.42
C ILE A 163 8.87 -12.79 31.98
N PRO A 164 10.01 -13.07 31.33
CA PRO A 164 11.34 -12.75 31.90
C PRO A 164 11.57 -11.28 32.22
N VAL A 165 10.97 -10.39 31.43
CA VAL A 165 11.20 -8.94 31.51
C VAL A 165 9.87 -8.19 31.37
N LYS A 166 9.65 -7.23 32.28
CA LYS A 166 8.63 -6.18 32.16
C LYS A 166 9.28 -4.81 32.35
N ARG A 167 8.81 -3.80 31.62
CA ARG A 167 9.28 -2.41 31.67
C ARG A 167 8.09 -1.49 31.95
N GLY A 168 7.73 -0.63 31.02
CA GLY A 168 6.64 0.34 31.18
C GLY A 168 5.99 0.67 29.83
N THR A 169 4.88 1.41 29.88
CA THR A 169 4.02 1.67 28.71
C THR A 169 3.48 0.35 28.12
N PHE A 170 2.73 -0.37 28.96
CA PHE A 170 2.09 -1.64 28.60
C PHE A 170 0.85 -1.44 27.72
N ILE A 171 0.16 -0.31 27.90
CA ILE A 171 -0.94 0.14 27.06
C ILE A 171 -0.62 1.58 26.66
N GLU A 172 -0.49 1.82 25.36
CA GLU A 172 -0.33 3.15 24.78
C GLU A 172 -1.64 3.54 24.10
N PHE A 173 -2.28 4.61 24.60
CA PHE A 173 -3.50 5.14 24.01
C PHE A 173 -3.15 6.05 22.83
N ARG A 174 -3.69 5.75 21.65
CA ARG A 174 -3.58 6.59 20.45
C ARG A 174 -4.97 7.07 20.03
N SER A 175 -5.02 8.03 19.12
CA SER A 175 -6.29 8.61 18.65
C SER A 175 -7.23 7.53 18.08
N GLY A 176 -6.73 6.67 17.19
CA GLY A 176 -7.52 5.58 16.60
C GLY A 176 -7.49 4.20 17.29
N MET A 177 -6.60 3.96 18.25
CA MET A 177 -6.32 2.59 18.71
C MET A 177 -5.64 2.54 20.07
N LEU A 178 -5.59 1.35 20.66
CA LEU A 178 -4.66 1.02 21.76
C LEU A 178 -3.53 0.16 21.21
N ASN A 179 -2.27 0.46 21.56
CA ASN A 179 -1.16 -0.48 21.38
C ASN A 179 -0.90 -1.18 22.72
N VAL A 180 -0.96 -2.51 22.74
CA VAL A 180 -0.75 -3.32 23.94
C VAL A 180 0.56 -4.11 23.82
N SER A 181 1.44 -3.95 24.80
CA SER A 181 2.77 -4.57 24.85
C SER A 181 2.95 -5.32 26.17
N PRO A 182 3.05 -6.68 26.17
CA PRO A 182 3.26 -7.44 27.41
C PRO A 182 4.55 -7.09 28.15
N ILE A 183 5.66 -6.92 27.41
CA ILE A 183 6.95 -6.47 27.97
C ILE A 183 6.94 -4.97 28.31
N GLY A 184 6.10 -4.17 27.67
CA GLY A 184 6.07 -2.71 27.77
C GLY A 184 6.98 -2.03 26.73
N ARG A 185 6.51 -0.92 26.13
CA ARG A 185 7.22 -0.23 25.03
C ARG A 185 8.51 0.47 25.43
N ASN A 186 8.72 0.74 26.73
CA ASN A 186 9.92 1.39 27.25
C ASN A 186 11.12 0.44 27.38
N CYS A 187 11.08 -0.73 26.74
CA CYS A 187 12.19 -1.68 26.68
C CYS A 187 13.27 -1.27 25.67
N SER A 188 14.51 -1.72 25.89
CA SER A 188 15.63 -1.52 24.95
C SER A 188 15.44 -2.30 23.65
N GLN A 189 16.28 -2.05 22.64
CA GLN A 189 16.24 -2.85 21.41
C GLN A 189 16.67 -4.30 21.67
N GLU A 190 17.68 -4.55 22.50
CA GLU A 190 18.04 -5.93 22.86
C GLU A 190 16.87 -6.66 23.54
N GLU A 191 16.14 -5.97 24.42
CA GLU A 191 14.96 -6.53 25.09
C GLU A 191 13.81 -6.81 24.11
N ARG A 192 13.66 -6.01 23.04
CA ARG A 192 12.68 -6.29 21.97
C ARG A 192 13.04 -7.56 21.24
N ASP A 193 14.31 -7.71 20.87
CA ASP A 193 14.80 -8.87 20.12
C ASP A 193 14.63 -10.16 20.94
N GLU A 194 14.94 -10.12 22.25
CA GLU A 194 14.77 -11.26 23.15
C GLU A 194 13.30 -11.57 23.42
N PHE A 195 12.44 -10.56 23.62
CA PHE A 195 11.01 -10.78 23.77
C PHE A 195 10.40 -11.37 22.50
N GLU A 196 10.81 -10.94 21.31
CA GLU A 196 10.32 -11.50 20.05
C GLU A 196 10.64 -12.99 19.94
N LYS A 197 11.88 -13.41 20.28
CA LYS A 197 12.27 -14.82 20.30
C LYS A 197 11.46 -15.61 21.32
N TYR A 198 11.30 -15.05 22.53
CA TYR A 198 10.53 -15.65 23.60
C TYR A 198 9.05 -15.83 23.20
N ASP A 199 8.43 -14.79 22.67
CA ASP A 199 7.04 -14.78 22.21
C ASP A 199 6.79 -15.78 21.06
N LYS A 200 7.75 -15.96 20.15
CA LYS A 200 7.65 -16.98 19.09
C LYS A 200 7.60 -18.40 19.63
N VAL A 201 8.29 -18.68 20.73
CA VAL A 201 8.33 -20.01 21.37
C VAL A 201 7.11 -20.23 22.28
N HIS A 202 6.73 -19.20 23.04
CA HIS A 202 5.74 -19.31 24.11
C HIS A 202 4.34 -18.79 23.73
N GLY A 203 4.19 -18.10 22.60
CA GLY A 203 2.91 -17.62 22.09
C GLY A 203 2.23 -16.55 22.96
N ILE A 204 3.00 -15.72 23.68
CA ILE A 204 2.48 -14.79 24.70
C ILE A 204 1.41 -13.84 24.13
N ARG A 205 1.72 -13.15 23.03
CA ARG A 205 0.80 -12.21 22.38
C ARG A 205 -0.40 -12.93 21.75
N THR A 206 -0.18 -14.08 21.12
CA THR A 206 -1.25 -14.86 20.49
C THR A 206 -2.26 -15.34 21.53
N GLU A 207 -1.80 -15.87 22.66
CA GLU A 207 -2.67 -16.30 23.76
C GLU A 207 -3.42 -15.11 24.38
N MET A 208 -2.70 -14.01 24.65
CA MET A 208 -3.31 -12.79 25.19
C MET A 208 -4.40 -12.24 24.25
N VAL A 209 -4.14 -12.18 22.94
CA VAL A 209 -5.12 -11.76 21.93
C VAL A 209 -6.33 -12.69 21.91
N SER A 210 -6.13 -14.02 22.02
CA SER A 210 -7.22 -15.00 22.09
C SER A 210 -8.14 -14.73 23.28
N VAL A 211 -7.56 -14.52 24.47
CA VAL A 211 -8.30 -14.21 25.70
C VAL A 211 -9.07 -12.89 25.57
N LEU A 212 -8.40 -11.82 25.13
CA LEU A 212 -9.01 -10.51 24.97
C LEU A 212 -10.14 -10.53 23.94
N ARG A 213 -9.95 -11.19 22.79
CA ARG A 213 -10.96 -11.33 21.74
C ARG A 213 -12.21 -12.04 22.26
N LYS A 214 -12.03 -13.11 23.04
CA LYS A 214 -13.16 -13.82 23.66
C LYS A 214 -13.88 -12.96 24.69
N LYS A 215 -13.15 -12.28 25.58
CA LYS A 215 -13.70 -11.43 26.65
C LYS A 215 -14.47 -10.22 26.08
N PHE A 216 -13.94 -9.60 25.03
CA PHE A 216 -14.46 -8.37 24.45
C PHE A 216 -15.13 -8.58 23.09
N ALA A 217 -15.63 -9.79 22.81
CA ALA A 217 -16.33 -10.10 21.56
C ALA A 217 -17.50 -9.13 21.28
N HIS A 218 -18.18 -8.67 22.33
CA HIS A 218 -19.29 -7.71 22.25
C HIS A 218 -18.86 -6.29 21.83
N LEU A 219 -17.57 -5.98 21.80
CA LEU A 219 -17.03 -4.68 21.39
C LEU A 219 -16.65 -4.62 19.91
N ASN A 220 -16.66 -5.75 19.19
CA ASN A 220 -16.27 -5.85 17.78
C ASN A 220 -14.90 -5.18 17.49
N LEU A 221 -13.90 -5.56 18.28
CA LEU A 221 -12.53 -5.08 18.12
C LEU A 221 -11.71 -6.02 17.22
N THR A 222 -10.88 -5.44 16.37
CA THR A 222 -9.78 -6.08 15.66
C THR A 222 -8.52 -6.04 16.50
N PHE A 223 -7.76 -7.13 16.47
CA PHE A 223 -6.47 -7.27 17.14
C PHE A 223 -5.44 -7.65 16.09
N SER A 224 -4.39 -6.83 15.94
CA SER A 224 -3.33 -7.03 14.94
C SER A 224 -1.98 -7.16 15.62
N ILE A 225 -1.40 -8.36 15.61
CA ILE A 225 -0.05 -8.61 16.13
C ILE A 225 0.95 -8.08 15.10
N GLY A 226 1.78 -7.12 15.52
CA GLY A 226 2.71 -6.44 14.64
C GLY A 226 4.02 -6.09 15.34
N GLY A 227 5.12 -6.14 14.58
CA GLY A 227 6.46 -5.89 15.11
C GLY A 227 6.87 -6.89 16.20
N GLN A 228 7.82 -6.48 17.04
CA GLN A 228 8.53 -7.39 17.94
C GLN A 228 7.84 -7.61 19.29
N ILE A 229 7.11 -6.60 19.80
CA ILE A 229 6.70 -6.56 21.21
C ILE A 229 5.22 -6.34 21.48
N SER A 230 4.43 -5.91 20.50
CA SER A 230 3.07 -5.45 20.77
C SER A 230 2.06 -5.93 19.73
N PHE A 231 0.81 -5.56 19.97
CA PHE A 231 -0.29 -5.69 19.04
C PHE A 231 -1.20 -4.48 19.17
N ASP A 232 -1.84 -4.09 18.07
CA ASP A 232 -2.80 -2.99 18.02
C ASP A 232 -4.22 -3.52 18.23
N VAL A 233 -5.04 -2.72 18.91
CA VAL A 233 -6.46 -2.98 19.19
C VAL A 233 -7.28 -1.77 18.73
N PHE A 234 -8.17 -2.01 17.79
CA PHE A 234 -9.00 -0.97 17.17
C PHE A 234 -10.36 -1.54 16.77
N PRO A 235 -11.40 -0.71 16.59
CA PRO A 235 -12.69 -1.17 16.10
C PRO A 235 -12.59 -1.84 14.73
N LEU A 236 -13.44 -2.83 14.49
CA LEU A 236 -13.56 -3.48 13.18
C LEU A 236 -13.81 -2.44 12.07
N GLY A 237 -13.06 -2.54 10.97
CA GLY A 237 -13.16 -1.64 9.82
C GLY A 237 -12.46 -0.29 10.00
N TRP A 238 -11.58 -0.13 11.01
CA TRP A 238 -10.68 1.02 11.15
C TRP A 238 -9.31 0.83 10.48
N ASP A 239 -9.20 -0.17 9.60
CA ASP A 239 -8.15 -0.26 8.58
C ASP A 239 -8.38 0.78 7.46
N LYS A 240 -7.56 0.77 6.41
CA LYS A 240 -7.63 1.76 5.32
C LYS A 240 -9.00 1.82 4.62
N THR A 241 -9.82 0.76 4.68
CA THR A 241 -11.18 0.81 4.13
C THR A 241 -12.06 1.87 4.81
N TYR A 242 -11.71 2.32 6.01
CA TYR A 242 -12.45 3.36 6.73
C TYR A 242 -12.58 4.65 5.90
N CYS A 243 -11.57 5.01 5.10
CA CYS A 243 -11.62 6.23 4.29
C CYS A 243 -12.64 6.16 3.13
N LEU A 244 -12.98 4.96 2.65
CA LEU A 244 -13.88 4.76 1.51
C LEU A 244 -15.29 5.31 1.78
N ARG A 245 -15.69 5.45 3.06
CA ARG A 245 -16.96 6.07 3.45
C ARG A 245 -17.13 7.51 2.97
N TYR A 246 -16.02 8.21 2.72
CA TYR A 246 -15.97 9.61 2.27
C TYR A 246 -15.91 9.73 0.74
N LEU A 247 -15.87 8.62 0.00
CA LEU A 247 -15.64 8.58 -1.44
C LEU A 247 -16.85 8.02 -2.22
N LYS A 248 -18.05 8.06 -1.63
CA LYS A 248 -19.26 7.46 -2.21
C LYS A 248 -19.72 8.13 -3.50
N GLU A 249 -19.25 9.35 -3.78
CA GLU A 249 -19.58 10.08 -5.01
C GLU A 249 -18.77 9.63 -6.23
N PHE A 250 -17.72 8.82 -6.05
CA PHE A 250 -16.87 8.35 -7.15
C PHE A 250 -17.42 7.06 -7.75
N ASN A 251 -17.38 6.98 -9.08
CA ASN A 251 -17.80 5.80 -9.83
C ASN A 251 -16.69 4.73 -9.85
N GLU A 252 -15.43 5.17 -9.80
CA GLU A 252 -14.26 4.31 -9.85
C GLU A 252 -13.19 4.83 -8.87
N ILE A 253 -12.72 3.96 -7.98
CA ILE A 253 -11.71 4.26 -6.97
C ILE A 253 -10.52 3.35 -7.25
N HIS A 254 -9.44 3.88 -7.78
CA HIS A 254 -8.18 3.14 -7.89
C HIS A 254 -7.44 3.24 -6.57
N PHE A 255 -6.95 2.14 -6.04
CA PHE A 255 -6.09 2.14 -4.86
C PHE A 255 -4.70 1.59 -5.20
N PHE A 256 -3.64 2.32 -4.85
CA PHE A 256 -2.25 1.90 -5.04
C PHE A 256 -1.59 1.67 -3.67
N GLY A 257 -0.97 0.51 -3.47
CA GLY A 257 -0.31 0.15 -2.21
C GLY A 257 0.81 -0.89 -2.38
N ASP A 258 1.78 -0.88 -1.46
CA ASP A 258 2.95 -1.77 -1.48
C ASP A 258 2.77 -3.05 -0.64
N LYS A 259 1.87 -3.02 0.35
CA LYS A 259 1.64 -4.12 1.31
C LYS A 259 0.25 -4.70 1.16
N THR A 260 -0.10 -5.09 -0.06
CA THR A 260 -1.41 -5.66 -0.43
C THR A 260 -1.55 -7.16 -0.12
N TYR A 261 -0.45 -7.84 0.22
CA TYR A 261 -0.46 -9.23 0.65
C TYR A 261 -1.23 -9.41 1.97
N LYS A 262 -1.76 -10.60 2.20
CA LYS A 262 -2.52 -10.93 3.42
C LYS A 262 -1.71 -10.61 4.69
N GLY A 263 -2.25 -9.72 5.53
CA GLY A 263 -1.61 -9.24 6.76
C GLY A 263 -0.78 -7.96 6.59
N GLY A 264 -0.58 -7.49 5.36
CA GLY A 264 -0.11 -6.13 5.08
C GLY A 264 -1.22 -5.09 5.34
N ASN A 265 -0.83 -3.85 5.59
CA ASN A 265 -1.76 -2.78 5.97
C ASN A 265 -2.57 -2.21 4.79
N ASP A 266 -2.30 -2.63 3.56
CA ASP A 266 -3.08 -2.29 2.37
C ASP A 266 -4.06 -3.38 1.97
N HIS A 267 -3.98 -4.57 2.59
CA HIS A 267 -4.71 -5.75 2.14
C HIS A 267 -6.22 -5.52 2.09
N GLU A 268 -6.81 -4.99 3.17
CA GLU A 268 -8.26 -4.82 3.26
C GLU A 268 -8.80 -3.81 2.25
N ILE A 269 -8.07 -2.71 2.01
CA ILE A 269 -8.48 -1.70 1.02
C ILE A 269 -8.24 -2.18 -0.40
N TYR A 270 -7.17 -2.93 -0.66
CA TYR A 270 -6.87 -3.53 -1.96
C TYR A 270 -7.91 -4.58 -2.38
N GLU A 271 -8.36 -5.43 -1.45
CA GLU A 271 -9.37 -6.47 -1.69
C GLU A 271 -10.82 -5.94 -1.63
N SER A 272 -11.01 -4.65 -1.32
CA SER A 272 -12.35 -4.05 -1.23
C SER A 272 -13.03 -4.03 -2.59
N GLU A 273 -14.27 -4.53 -2.67
CA GLU A 273 -15.11 -4.49 -3.89
C GLU A 273 -15.37 -3.05 -4.39
N LEU A 274 -15.16 -2.04 -3.54
CA LEU A 274 -15.29 -0.63 -3.91
C LEU A 274 -14.07 -0.07 -4.63
N THR A 275 -12.99 -0.83 -4.72
CA THR A 275 -11.71 -0.38 -5.29
C THR A 275 -11.25 -1.24 -6.45
N VAL A 276 -10.55 -0.61 -7.39
CA VAL A 276 -9.67 -1.28 -8.35
C VAL A 276 -8.26 -1.23 -7.74
N GLY A 277 -7.83 -2.32 -7.13
CA GLY A 277 -6.55 -2.41 -6.43
C GLY A 277 -5.35 -2.62 -7.37
N HIS A 278 -4.29 -1.85 -7.13
CA HIS A 278 -3.00 -1.91 -7.85
C HIS A 278 -1.89 -2.16 -6.83
N THR A 279 -1.24 -3.32 -6.93
CA THR A 279 -0.04 -3.58 -6.12
C THR A 279 1.15 -2.91 -6.80
N VAL A 280 1.91 -2.14 -6.03
CA VAL A 280 3.14 -1.49 -6.48
C VAL A 280 4.34 -2.00 -5.68
N THR A 281 5.52 -1.92 -6.28
CA THR A 281 6.77 -2.36 -5.66
C THR A 281 7.71 -1.22 -5.31
N SER A 282 7.48 -0.03 -5.88
CA SER A 282 8.22 1.19 -5.58
C SER A 282 7.46 2.45 -6.03
N PRO A 283 7.91 3.65 -5.61
CA PRO A 283 7.40 4.91 -6.15
C PRO A 283 7.45 5.01 -7.68
N GLU A 284 8.49 4.48 -8.30
CA GLU A 284 8.64 4.47 -9.76
C GLU A 284 7.61 3.56 -10.43
N ASP A 285 7.31 2.39 -9.84
CA ASP A 285 6.27 1.48 -10.31
C ASP A 285 4.89 2.14 -10.24
N THR A 286 4.59 2.87 -9.15
CA THR A 286 3.37 3.69 -9.02
C THR A 286 3.22 4.67 -10.19
N VAL A 287 4.30 5.38 -10.55
CA VAL A 287 4.32 6.32 -11.68
C VAL A 287 4.02 5.60 -12.99
N GLN A 288 4.69 4.47 -13.26
CA GLN A 288 4.51 3.73 -14.51
C GLN A 288 3.07 3.21 -14.67
N GLN A 289 2.50 2.64 -13.60
CA GLN A 289 1.13 2.14 -13.63
C GLN A 289 0.12 3.27 -13.84
N CYS A 290 0.28 4.40 -13.15
CA CYS A 290 -0.57 5.57 -13.35
C CYS A 290 -0.48 6.11 -14.80
N ILE A 291 0.71 6.16 -15.40
CA ILE A 291 0.90 6.54 -16.81
C ILE A 291 0.12 5.61 -17.72
N ALA A 292 0.28 4.29 -17.55
CA ALA A 292 -0.42 3.29 -18.36
C ALA A 292 -1.95 3.37 -18.23
N LEU A 293 -2.47 3.67 -17.03
CA LEU A 293 -3.91 3.70 -16.76
C LEU A 293 -4.59 5.00 -17.16
N PHE A 294 -3.92 6.14 -16.95
CA PHE A 294 -4.57 7.45 -16.99
C PHE A 294 -4.12 8.32 -18.17
N TRP A 295 -2.93 8.10 -18.72
CA TRP A 295 -2.39 8.87 -19.85
C TRP A 295 -2.36 8.12 -21.18
N ALA A 296 -2.65 6.81 -21.20
CA ALA A 296 -2.78 6.07 -22.44
C ALA A 296 -3.96 6.60 -23.28
N ILE A 297 -3.69 6.94 -24.54
CA ILE A 297 -4.69 7.30 -25.54
C ILE A 297 -5.45 6.00 -25.88
N LYS A 298 -6.75 5.96 -25.60
CA LYS A 298 -7.66 4.94 -26.16
C LYS A 298 -8.14 5.37 -27.53
#